data_AF-A0A4Z0JA05-F1
#
_entry.id   AF-A0A4Z0JA05-F1
#
_cell.length_a   1.000
_cell.length_b   1.000
_cell.length_c   1.000
_cell.angle_alpha   90.00
_cell.angle_beta   90.00
_cell.angle_gamma   90.00
#
_symmetry.space_group_name_H-M   'P 1'
#
loop_
_entity.id
_entity.type
_entity.pdbx_description
1 polymer ?
#
loop_
_entity_poly.entity_id
_entity_poly.type
_entity_poly.pdbx_seq_one_letter_code
_entity_poly.pdbx_strand_id
1 'polypeptide(L)'
;MAFWLTLAPLLAPVVSVATIGGIVIALIQLQVVLRNRRIDLAATRFDHTIQAYEFYQNNVAEILDGTIAQYEAALQVNDFQKKKDEHVRQSIMIQAMVVADFGTCFQRLNILESYVYYDEIDKYQLYSSIGDSIYELIQLDGFAFVQDHFLKEQVMNNYVNLLNDIQLYVQKRRQKNDSKD
;
A
#
# COMPACT_ATOMS: atom_id res chain seq x y z
N MET A 1 51.95 26.46 -47.86
CA MET A 1 51.74 26.58 -46.40
C MET A 1 50.74 27.65 -45.97
N ALA A 2 50.12 28.44 -46.87
CA ALA A 2 49.22 29.54 -46.45
C ALA A 2 47.74 29.14 -46.32
N PHE A 3 47.27 28.13 -47.07
CA PHE A 3 45.85 27.72 -47.12
C PHE A 3 45.32 27.14 -45.79
N TRP A 4 46.15 26.38 -45.07
CA TRP A 4 45.78 25.80 -43.78
C TRP A 4 45.67 26.83 -42.64
N LEU A 5 46.47 27.90 -42.69
CA LEU A 5 46.45 28.98 -41.69
C LEU A 5 45.23 29.91 -41.84
N THR A 6 44.66 30.02 -43.04
CA THR A 6 43.44 30.80 -43.29
C THR A 6 42.14 30.03 -43.02
N LEU A 7 42.17 28.69 -43.11
CA LEU A 7 41.00 27.82 -42.88
C LEU A 7 40.78 27.47 -41.41
N ALA A 8 41.85 27.30 -40.63
CA ALA A 8 41.77 26.99 -39.20
C ALA A 8 40.89 27.96 -38.38
N PRO A 9 40.99 29.30 -38.52
CA PRO A 9 40.14 30.24 -37.76
C PRO A 9 38.68 30.29 -38.25
N LEU A 10 38.37 29.84 -39.48
CA LEU A 10 36.99 29.71 -39.98
C LEU A 10 36.32 28.41 -39.53
N LEU A 11 37.08 27.34 -39.36
CA LEU A 11 36.58 26.03 -38.92
C LEU A 11 36.38 25.94 -37.40
N ALA A 12 37.22 26.60 -36.61
CA ALA A 12 37.13 26.61 -35.15
C ALA A 12 35.74 27.01 -34.58
N PRO A 13 35.08 28.10 -35.04
CA PRO A 13 33.74 28.45 -34.58
C PRO A 13 32.68 27.45 -35.06
N VAL A 14 32.83 26.86 -36.25
CA VAL A 14 31.90 25.84 -36.78
C VAL A 14 31.96 24.56 -35.94
N VAL A 15 33.17 24.12 -35.57
CA VAL A 15 33.38 22.97 -34.68
C VAL A 15 32.82 23.25 -33.28
N SER A 16 33.02 24.47 -32.76
CA SER A 16 32.46 24.88 -31.46
C SER A 16 30.93 24.89 -31.47
N VAL A 17 30.30 25.47 -32.50
CA VAL A 17 28.82 25.49 -32.67
C VAL A 17 28.28 24.07 -32.83
N ALA A 18 28.94 23.21 -33.61
CA ALA A 18 28.54 21.81 -33.77
C ALA A 18 28.65 21.03 -32.45
N THR A 19 29.68 21.28 -31.66
CA THR A 19 29.88 20.62 -30.35
C THR A 19 28.83 21.07 -29.35
N ILE A 20 28.57 22.38 -29.25
CA ILE A 20 27.52 22.93 -28.37
C ILE A 20 26.13 22.44 -28.81
N GLY A 21 25.85 22.43 -30.11
CA GLY A 21 24.60 21.90 -30.66
C GLY A 21 24.40 20.42 -30.33
N GLY A 22 25.45 19.60 -30.45
CA GLY A 22 25.42 18.18 -30.07
C GLY A 22 25.11 17.97 -28.59
N ILE A 23 25.71 18.77 -27.70
CA ILE A 23 25.44 18.72 -26.25
C ILE A 23 23.98 19.07 -25.95
N VAL A 24 23.45 20.13 -26.58
CA VAL A 24 22.05 20.55 -26.38
C VAL A 24 21.07 19.48 -26.84
N ILE A 25 21.30 18.87 -28.01
CA ILE A 25 20.45 17.79 -28.53
C ILE A 25 20.51 16.57 -27.59
N ALA A 26 21.68 16.20 -27.08
CA ALA A 26 21.84 15.10 -26.13
C ALA A 26 21.10 15.36 -24.81
N LEU A 27 21.10 16.60 -24.30
CA LEU A 27 20.36 16.98 -23.09
C LEU A 27 18.84 16.92 -23.31
N ILE A 28 18.34 17.36 -24.45
CA ILE A 28 16.91 17.26 -24.80
C ILE A 28 16.50 15.78 -24.90
N GLN A 29 17.29 14.96 -25.58
CA GLN A 29 17.04 13.51 -25.67
C GLN A 29 17.05 12.86 -24.29
N LEU A 30 17.99 13.22 -23.41
CA LEU A 30 18.02 12.73 -22.04
C LEU A 30 16.75 13.13 -21.26
N GLN A 31 16.29 14.38 -21.39
CA GLN A 31 15.05 14.82 -20.74
C GLN A 31 13.83 14.06 -21.27
N VAL A 32 13.75 13.80 -22.57
CA VAL A 32 12.66 12.99 -23.17
C VAL A 32 12.71 11.55 -22.68
N VAL A 33 13.89 10.92 -22.65
CA VAL A 33 14.05 9.54 -22.13
C VAL A 33 13.68 9.47 -20.64
N LEU A 34 14.11 10.44 -19.84
CA LEU A 34 13.75 10.51 -18.42
C LEU A 34 12.24 10.72 -18.22
N ARG A 35 11.61 11.56 -19.05
CA ARG A 35 10.16 11.78 -19.03
C ARG A 35 9.40 10.51 -19.41
N ASN A 36 9.79 9.84 -20.50
CA ASN A 36 9.16 8.60 -20.94
C ASN A 36 9.31 7.51 -19.88
N ARG A 37 10.51 7.31 -19.31
CA ARG A 37 10.70 6.38 -18.19
C ARG A 37 9.81 6.70 -16.99
N ARG A 38 9.60 7.97 -16.66
CA ARG A 38 8.68 8.35 -15.57
C ARG A 38 7.24 8.00 -15.88
N ILE A 39 6.81 8.19 -17.14
CA ILE A 39 5.46 7.81 -17.59
C ILE A 39 5.30 6.30 -17.55
N ASP A 40 6.28 5.54 -18.05
CA ASP A 40 6.28 4.08 -18.04
C ASP A 40 6.22 3.54 -16.61
N LEU A 41 7.06 4.06 -15.71
CA LEU A 41 7.04 3.68 -14.28
C LEU A 41 5.70 4.02 -13.62
N ALA A 42 5.09 5.16 -13.97
CA ALA A 42 3.78 5.53 -13.44
C ALA A 42 2.67 4.59 -13.95
N ALA A 43 2.71 4.20 -15.23
CA ALA A 43 1.78 3.23 -15.81
C ALA A 43 1.95 1.85 -15.17
N THR A 44 3.17 1.35 -15.04
CA THR A 44 3.45 0.07 -14.36
C THR A 44 2.94 0.08 -12.91
N ARG A 45 3.17 1.18 -12.17
CA ARG A 45 2.64 1.31 -10.80
C ARG A 45 1.12 1.28 -10.75
N PHE A 46 0.46 1.91 -11.71
CA PHE A 46 -0.98 1.89 -11.80
C PHE A 46 -1.50 0.48 -12.10
N ASP A 47 -0.89 -0.23 -13.04
CA ASP A 47 -1.26 -1.62 -13.37
C ASP A 47 -1.08 -2.55 -12.16
N HIS A 48 0.02 -2.43 -11.42
CA HIS A 48 0.22 -3.20 -10.19
C HIS A 48 -0.78 -2.83 -9.09
N THR A 49 -1.21 -1.57 -9.02
CA THR A 49 -2.25 -1.12 -8.10
C THR A 49 -3.60 -1.76 -8.44
N ILE A 50 -3.93 -1.87 -9.73
CA ILE A 50 -5.11 -2.60 -10.20
C ILE A 50 -5.02 -4.07 -9.78
N GLN A 51 -3.90 -4.73 -10.00
CA GLN A 51 -3.71 -6.14 -9.61
C GLN A 51 -3.90 -6.35 -8.10
N ALA A 52 -3.35 -5.46 -7.27
CA ALA A 52 -3.54 -5.51 -5.83
C ALA A 52 -5.02 -5.32 -5.42
N TYR A 53 -5.72 -4.39 -6.09
CA TYR A 53 -7.14 -4.18 -5.87
C TYR A 53 -8.00 -5.36 -6.33
N GLU A 54 -7.71 -5.94 -7.50
CA GLU A 54 -8.38 -7.16 -7.98
C GLU A 54 -8.14 -8.33 -7.04
N PHE A 55 -6.92 -8.48 -6.52
CA PHE A 55 -6.64 -9.49 -5.50
C PHE A 55 -7.49 -9.26 -4.26
N TYR A 56 -7.57 -8.01 -3.77
CA TYR A 56 -8.42 -7.65 -2.63
C TYR A 56 -9.89 -8.04 -2.87
N GLN A 57 -10.47 -7.63 -4.01
CA GLN A 57 -11.86 -7.91 -4.33
C GLN A 57 -12.15 -9.42 -4.40
N ASN A 58 -11.28 -10.18 -5.05
CA ASN A 58 -11.51 -11.60 -5.31
C ASN A 58 -11.11 -12.53 -4.17
N ASN A 59 -10.22 -12.10 -3.26
CA ASN A 59 -9.59 -13.00 -2.29
C ASN A 59 -9.55 -12.45 -0.85
N VAL A 60 -9.91 -11.19 -0.62
CA VAL A 60 -9.82 -10.57 0.71
C VAL A 60 -11.18 -10.08 1.17
N ALA A 61 -11.91 -9.34 0.34
CA ALA A 61 -13.13 -8.64 0.73
C ALA A 61 -14.19 -9.55 1.40
N GLU A 62 -14.59 -10.63 0.73
CA GLU A 62 -15.59 -11.56 1.28
C GLU A 62 -15.11 -12.26 2.56
N ILE A 63 -13.82 -12.62 2.63
CA ILE A 63 -13.23 -13.25 3.82
C ILE A 63 -13.20 -12.26 4.98
N LEU A 64 -12.84 -11.01 4.71
CA LEU A 64 -12.79 -9.93 5.69
C LEU A 64 -14.18 -9.67 6.27
N ASP A 65 -15.17 -9.45 5.41
CA ASP A 65 -16.55 -9.18 5.81
C ASP A 65 -17.14 -10.38 6.58
N GLY A 66 -16.85 -11.60 6.12
CA GLY A 66 -17.25 -12.83 6.81
C GLY A 66 -16.61 -12.97 8.19
N THR A 67 -15.31 -12.67 8.31
CA THR A 67 -14.56 -12.71 9.58
C THR A 67 -15.14 -11.71 10.57
N ILE A 68 -15.35 -10.46 10.14
CA ILE A 68 -15.96 -9.40 10.95
C ILE A 68 -17.32 -9.85 11.47
N ALA A 69 -18.22 -10.25 10.57
CA ALA A 69 -19.58 -10.62 10.93
C ALA A 69 -19.64 -11.84 11.88
N GLN A 70 -18.82 -12.86 11.63
CA GLN A 70 -18.76 -14.05 12.48
C GLN A 70 -18.18 -13.74 13.86
N TYR A 71 -17.17 -12.87 13.93
CA TYR A 71 -16.57 -12.47 15.19
C TYR A 71 -17.56 -11.68 16.05
N GLU A 72 -18.19 -10.65 15.48
CA GLU A 72 -19.19 -9.85 16.19
C GLU A 72 -20.37 -10.70 16.66
N ALA A 73 -20.87 -11.61 15.80
CA ALA A 73 -21.92 -12.54 16.17
C ALA A 73 -21.49 -13.45 17.33
N ALA A 74 -20.26 -13.97 17.31
CA ALA A 74 -19.73 -14.81 18.39
C ALA A 74 -19.59 -14.03 19.71
N LEU A 75 -19.13 -12.78 19.66
CA LEU A 75 -19.08 -11.90 20.83
C LEU A 75 -20.49 -11.60 21.39
N GLN A 76 -21.46 -11.36 20.50
CA GLN A 76 -22.84 -11.08 20.87
C GLN A 76 -23.51 -12.28 21.53
N VAL A 77 -23.38 -13.47 20.95
CA VAL A 77 -23.95 -14.73 21.49
C VAL A 77 -23.42 -15.02 22.90
N ASN A 78 -22.18 -14.62 23.19
CA ASN A 78 -21.56 -14.83 24.49
C ASN A 78 -21.80 -13.69 25.49
N ASP A 79 -22.63 -12.69 25.15
CA ASP A 79 -22.88 -11.50 25.97
C ASP A 79 -21.58 -10.80 26.39
N PHE A 80 -20.58 -10.73 25.49
CA PHE A 80 -19.23 -10.26 25.78
C PHE A 80 -19.22 -8.92 26.53
N GLN A 81 -20.03 -7.95 26.07
CA GLN A 81 -20.13 -6.61 26.66
C GLN A 81 -20.66 -6.59 28.11
N LYS A 82 -21.34 -7.65 28.56
CA LYS A 82 -21.86 -7.76 29.93
C LYS A 82 -20.87 -8.44 30.88
N LYS A 83 -19.79 -9.04 30.36
CA LYS A 83 -18.80 -9.75 31.18
C LYS A 83 -17.85 -8.75 31.83
N LYS A 84 -17.69 -8.86 33.15
CA LYS A 84 -16.78 -8.02 33.95
C LYS A 84 -15.44 -8.69 34.22
N ASP A 85 -15.41 -10.02 34.16
CA ASP A 85 -14.21 -10.82 34.39
C ASP A 85 -13.35 -10.87 33.12
N GLU A 86 -12.10 -10.44 33.25
CA GLU A 86 -11.17 -10.33 32.13
C GLU A 86 -10.75 -11.70 31.57
N HIS A 87 -10.59 -12.72 32.41
CA HIS A 87 -10.27 -14.07 31.93
C HIS A 87 -11.41 -14.68 31.12
N VAL A 88 -12.66 -14.43 31.55
CA VAL A 88 -13.84 -14.85 30.79
C VAL A 88 -13.91 -14.11 29.46
N ARG A 89 -13.64 -12.80 29.44
CA ARG A 89 -13.59 -12.00 28.20
C ARG A 89 -12.54 -12.52 27.23
N GLN A 90 -11.34 -12.80 27.70
CA GLN A 90 -10.26 -13.37 26.87
C GLN A 90 -10.61 -14.73 26.30
N SER A 91 -11.19 -15.61 27.12
CA SER A 91 -11.66 -16.93 26.64
C SER A 91 -12.73 -16.80 25.54
N ILE A 92 -13.67 -15.86 25.69
CA ILE A 92 -14.67 -15.56 24.65
C ILE A 92 -14.00 -15.04 23.38
N MET A 93 -13.04 -14.11 23.50
CA MET A 93 -12.30 -13.57 22.34
C MET A 93 -11.54 -14.67 21.59
N ILE A 94 -10.87 -15.58 22.30
CA ILE A 94 -10.17 -16.73 21.69
C ILE A 94 -11.17 -17.62 20.94
N GLN A 95 -12.31 -17.94 21.54
CA GLN A 95 -13.34 -18.76 20.89
C GLN A 95 -13.91 -18.07 19.66
N ALA A 96 -14.27 -16.78 19.78
CA ALA A 96 -14.80 -15.98 18.67
C ALA A 96 -13.79 -15.87 17.52
N MET A 97 -12.51 -15.70 17.85
CA MET A 97 -11.42 -15.66 16.89
C MET A 97 -11.28 -16.96 16.08
N VAL A 98 -11.43 -18.12 16.74
CA VAL A 98 -11.41 -19.43 16.07
C VAL A 98 -12.63 -19.62 15.18
N VAL A 99 -13.82 -19.22 15.65
CA VAL A 99 -15.06 -19.31 14.86
C VAL A 99 -15.00 -18.44 13.60
N ALA A 100 -14.45 -17.24 13.73
CA ALA A 100 -14.35 -16.27 12.64
C ALA A 100 -13.20 -16.54 11.65
N ASP A 101 -12.37 -17.55 11.89
CA ASP A 101 -11.19 -17.90 11.08
C ASP A 101 -10.27 -16.70 10.74
N PHE A 102 -9.83 -15.99 11.80
CA PHE A 102 -8.86 -14.90 11.68
C PHE A 102 -7.54 -15.33 11.02
N GLY A 103 -7.19 -16.62 11.09
CA GLY A 103 -5.98 -17.15 10.49
C GLY A 103 -6.00 -16.99 8.97
N THR A 104 -7.07 -17.42 8.33
CA THR A 104 -7.26 -17.21 6.89
C THR A 104 -7.30 -15.73 6.54
N CYS A 105 -8.02 -14.90 7.31
CA CYS A 105 -8.07 -13.46 7.07
C CYS A 105 -6.69 -12.80 7.10
N PHE A 106 -5.89 -13.05 8.14
CA PHE A 106 -4.54 -12.51 8.26
C PHE A 106 -3.60 -13.03 7.19
N GLN A 107 -3.71 -14.30 6.78
CA GLN A 107 -2.94 -14.84 5.68
C GLN A 107 -3.22 -14.08 4.36
N ARG A 108 -4.49 -13.78 4.07
CA ARG A 108 -4.88 -13.04 2.86
C ARG A 108 -4.39 -11.59 2.90
N LEU A 109 -4.50 -10.93 4.06
CA LEU A 109 -3.94 -9.59 4.27
C LEU A 109 -2.42 -9.57 4.14
N ASN A 110 -1.73 -10.64 4.55
CA ASN A 110 -0.29 -10.75 4.42
C ASN A 110 0.15 -10.91 2.96
N ILE A 111 -0.62 -11.63 2.14
CA ILE A 111 -0.39 -11.69 0.68
C ILE A 111 -0.67 -10.31 0.06
N LEU A 112 -1.74 -9.64 0.46
CA LEU A 112 -2.05 -8.29 -0.03
C LEU A 112 -0.92 -7.30 0.31
N GLU A 113 -0.33 -7.39 1.50
CA GLU A 113 0.82 -6.56 1.89
C GLU A 113 2.02 -6.76 0.97
N SER A 114 2.24 -7.96 0.43
CA SER A 114 3.38 -8.20 -0.48
C SER A 114 3.32 -7.35 -1.75
N TYR A 115 2.12 -6.95 -2.21
CA TYR A 115 1.98 -5.99 -3.32
C TYR A 115 2.39 -4.57 -2.92
N VAL A 116 2.25 -4.24 -1.63
CA VAL A 116 2.60 -2.93 -1.05
C VAL A 116 4.10 -2.83 -0.75
N TYR A 117 4.73 -3.94 -0.34
CA TYR A 117 6.10 -3.97 0.18
C TYR A 117 7.16 -3.59 -0.86
N TYR A 118 6.94 -3.87 -2.15
CA TYR A 118 7.93 -3.58 -3.20
C TYR A 118 7.91 -2.14 -3.73
N ASP A 119 7.11 -1.23 -3.13
CA ASP A 119 6.92 0.16 -3.62
C ASP A 119 6.58 0.24 -5.13
N GLU A 120 6.00 -0.84 -5.61
CA GLU A 120 5.61 -1.08 -6.99
C GLU A 120 4.17 -0.62 -7.27
N ILE A 121 3.47 -0.08 -6.27
CA ILE A 121 2.09 0.38 -6.36
C ILE A 121 1.91 1.82 -5.87
N ASP A 122 0.79 2.44 -6.22
CA ASP A 122 0.29 3.65 -5.56
C ASP A 122 -0.52 3.27 -4.32
N LYS A 123 0.15 3.30 -3.16
CA LYS A 123 -0.45 2.96 -1.86
C LYS A 123 -1.65 3.84 -1.52
N TYR A 124 -1.61 5.12 -1.87
CA TYR A 124 -2.71 6.05 -1.56
C TYR A 124 -3.96 5.72 -2.35
N GLN A 125 -3.82 5.38 -3.64
CA GLN A 125 -4.95 4.94 -4.46
C GLN A 125 -5.52 3.63 -3.93
N LEU A 126 -4.66 2.65 -3.60
CA LEU A 126 -5.12 1.39 -3.02
C LEU A 126 -5.88 1.62 -1.71
N TYR A 127 -5.29 2.34 -0.75
CA TYR A 127 -5.91 2.60 0.54
C TYR A 127 -7.18 3.43 0.44
N SER A 128 -7.31 4.30 -0.56
CA SER A 128 -8.55 5.03 -0.81
C SER A 128 -9.73 4.11 -1.16
N SER A 129 -9.44 2.95 -1.76
CA SER A 129 -10.42 1.98 -2.23
C SER A 129 -10.76 0.91 -1.19
N ILE A 130 -9.78 0.49 -0.37
CA ILE A 130 -9.93 -0.65 0.56
C ILE A 130 -9.86 -0.26 2.04
N GLY A 131 -9.46 0.99 2.33
CA GLY A 131 -9.05 1.40 3.67
C GLY A 131 -10.18 1.37 4.69
N ASP A 132 -11.41 1.68 4.30
CA ASP A 132 -12.54 1.70 5.24
C ASP A 132 -12.93 0.29 5.71
N SER A 133 -12.97 -0.69 4.80
CA SER A 133 -13.26 -2.09 5.13
C SER A 133 -12.20 -2.69 6.04
N ILE A 134 -10.91 -2.45 5.75
CA ILE A 134 -9.84 -2.93 6.63
C ILE A 134 -9.83 -2.17 7.96
N TYR A 135 -10.18 -0.89 7.96
CA TYR A 135 -10.31 -0.12 9.19
C TYR A 135 -11.43 -0.65 10.09
N GLU A 136 -12.53 -1.16 9.54
CA GLU A 136 -13.60 -1.81 10.29
C GLU A 136 -13.08 -3.01 11.12
N LEU A 137 -12.26 -3.86 10.50
CA LEU A 137 -11.57 -4.95 11.22
C LEU A 137 -10.74 -4.44 12.40
N ILE A 138 -9.99 -3.34 12.20
CA ILE A 138 -9.12 -2.74 13.23
C ILE A 138 -9.94 -2.17 14.40
N GLN A 139 -11.20 -1.77 14.16
CA GLN A 139 -12.08 -1.21 15.17
C GLN A 139 -12.87 -2.27 15.96
N LEU A 140 -12.73 -3.55 15.64
CA LEU A 140 -13.42 -4.61 16.38
C LEU A 140 -13.03 -4.61 17.86
N ASP A 141 -14.02 -4.86 18.73
CA ASP A 141 -13.82 -5.02 20.16
C ASP A 141 -12.82 -6.14 20.45
N GLY A 142 -11.69 -5.81 21.10
CA GLY A 142 -10.67 -6.80 21.42
C GLY A 142 -9.76 -7.20 20.26
N PHE A 143 -9.80 -6.51 19.12
CA PHE A 143 -8.93 -6.78 17.98
C PHE A 143 -7.44 -6.77 18.33
N ALA A 144 -6.99 -5.82 19.16
CA ALA A 144 -5.60 -5.77 19.61
C ALA A 144 -5.16 -7.04 20.34
N PHE A 145 -6.05 -7.65 21.13
CA PHE A 145 -5.79 -8.93 21.78
C PHE A 145 -5.73 -10.06 20.76
N VAL A 146 -6.64 -10.10 19.79
CA VAL A 146 -6.65 -11.09 18.70
C VAL A 146 -5.35 -11.03 17.90
N GLN A 147 -4.90 -9.83 17.54
CA GLN A 147 -3.65 -9.62 16.83
C GLN A 147 -2.44 -10.10 17.65
N ASP A 148 -2.33 -9.70 18.92
CA ASP A 148 -1.23 -10.12 19.80
C ASP A 148 -1.21 -11.65 19.99
N HIS A 149 -2.38 -12.28 20.11
CA HIS A 149 -2.50 -13.73 20.20
C HIS A 149 -1.96 -14.42 18.94
N PHE A 150 -2.34 -13.95 17.75
CA PHE A 150 -1.85 -14.50 16.49
C PHE A 150 -0.35 -14.26 16.26
N LEU A 151 0.17 -13.10 16.65
CA LEU A 151 1.58 -12.77 16.49
C LEU A 151 2.51 -13.66 17.34
N LYS A 152 2.01 -14.19 18.45
CA LYS A 152 2.75 -15.15 19.28
C LYS A 152 2.82 -16.54 18.67
N GLU A 153 1.84 -16.90 17.83
CA GLU A 153 1.70 -18.25 17.27
C GLU A 153 2.25 -18.41 15.84
N GLN A 154 2.47 -17.31 15.09
CA GLN A 154 2.77 -17.34 13.66
C GLN A 154 4.04 -16.54 13.28
N VAL A 155 4.74 -16.97 12.21
CA VAL A 155 6.03 -16.40 11.75
C VAL A 155 5.88 -15.29 10.70
N MET A 156 4.74 -15.20 10.00
CA MET A 156 4.52 -14.17 8.96
C MET A 156 3.57 -13.07 9.46
N ASN A 157 4.12 -11.88 9.71
CA ASN A 157 3.42 -10.78 10.36
C ASN A 157 3.48 -9.45 9.59
N ASN A 158 3.82 -9.48 8.29
CA ASN A 158 3.91 -8.25 7.48
C ASN A 158 2.56 -7.54 7.34
N TYR A 159 1.44 -8.27 7.42
CA TYR A 159 0.09 -7.71 7.43
C TYR A 159 -0.09 -6.61 8.50
N VAL A 160 0.69 -6.63 9.59
CA VAL A 160 0.67 -5.58 10.62
C VAL A 160 1.04 -4.21 10.04
N ASN A 161 2.00 -4.16 9.10
CA ASN A 161 2.38 -2.92 8.43
C ASN A 161 1.20 -2.37 7.62
N LEU A 162 0.53 -3.25 6.87
CA LEU A 162 -0.67 -2.88 6.10
C LEU A 162 -1.77 -2.32 7.01
N LEU A 163 -2.06 -2.97 8.14
CA LEU A 163 -3.07 -2.51 9.10
C LEU A 163 -2.71 -1.14 9.68
N ASN A 164 -1.45 -0.95 10.09
CA ASN A 164 -0.97 0.32 10.63
C ASN A 164 -1.05 1.45 9.59
N ASP A 165 -0.62 1.19 8.35
CA ASP A 165 -0.62 2.17 7.27
C ASP A 165 -2.06 2.59 6.91
N ILE A 166 -2.99 1.64 6.84
CA ILE A 166 -4.41 1.91 6.61
C ILE A 166 -5.01 2.70 7.78
N GLN A 167 -4.71 2.33 9.03
CA GLN A 167 -5.19 3.07 10.20
C GLN A 167 -4.75 4.53 10.14
N LEU A 168 -3.45 4.78 9.87
CA LEU A 168 -2.91 6.13 9.73
C LEU A 168 -3.52 6.89 8.56
N TYR A 169 -3.73 6.22 7.42
CA TYR A 169 -4.37 6.81 6.24
C TYR A 169 -5.80 7.27 6.55
N VAL A 170 -6.63 6.39 7.11
CA VAL A 170 -8.04 6.67 7.41
C VAL A 170 -8.17 7.77 8.46
N GLN A 171 -7.35 7.74 9.53
CA GLN A 171 -7.35 8.79 10.56
C GLN A 171 -6.99 10.16 9.98
N LYS A 172 -5.93 10.26 9.17
CA LYS A 172 -5.55 11.51 8.49
C LYS A 172 -6.64 12.03 7.56
N ARG A 173 -7.28 11.12 6.80
CA ARG A 173 -8.37 11.46 5.88
C ARG A 173 -9.58 12.03 6.63
N ARG A 174 -9.97 11.43 7.76
CA ARG A 174 -11.09 11.89 8.61
C ARG A 174 -10.80 13.26 9.25
N GLN A 175 -9.63 13.45 9.86
CA GLN A 175 -9.22 14.74 10.43
C GLN A 175 -9.24 15.89 9.42
N LYS A 176 -8.87 15.61 8.16
CA LYS A 176 -8.90 16.60 7.07
C LYS A 176 -10.32 16.97 6.65
N ASN A 177 -11.28 16.07 6.81
CA ASN A 177 -12.68 16.35 6.53
C ASN A 177 -13.31 17.15 7.67
N ASP A 178 -13.04 16.77 8.93
CA ASP A 178 -13.56 17.46 10.12
C ASP A 178 -13.02 18.88 10.30
N SER A 179 -11.89 19.22 9.67
CA SER A 179 -11.31 20.58 9.68
C SER A 179 -11.83 21.50 8.56
N LYS A 180 -12.72 20.99 7.70
CA LYS A 180 -13.41 21.76 6.67
C LYS A 180 -14.85 22.12 7.03
N ASP A 181 -15.34 21.56 8.13
CA ASP A 181 -16.65 21.85 8.74
C ASP A 181 -16.48 22.83 9.92
#